data_AF-A0A3M4Q3X7-F1
#
_entry.id   AF-A0A3M4Q3X7-F1
#
_cell.length_a   1.000
_cell.length_b   1.000
_cell.length_c   1.000
_cell.angle_alpha   90.00
_cell.angle_beta   90.00
_cell.angle_gamma   90.00
#
_symmetry.space_group_name_H-M   'P 1'
#
loop_
_entity.id
_entity.type
_entity.pdbx_description
1 polymer ?
#
loop_
_entity_poly.entity_id
_entity_poly.type
_entity_poly.pdbx_seq_one_letter_code
_entity_poly.pdbx_strand_id
1 'polypeptide(L)' 'PAAMHDPIKQDAVILNKGKDSAAAKALVEYLKGPKAAAVIKSYGYELAN' A
#
# COMPACT_ATOMS: atom_id res chain seq x y z
N PRO A 1 16.46 3.45 16.56
CA PRO A 1 15.84 4.36 15.59
C PRO A 1 14.44 3.91 15.12
N ALA A 2 14.29 2.71 14.54
CA ALA A 2 12.98 2.16 14.12
C ALA A 2 11.97 2.07 15.28
N ALA A 3 12.39 1.53 16.43
CA ALA A 3 11.55 1.43 17.63
C ALA A 3 11.26 2.78 18.35
N MET A 4 11.67 3.92 17.78
CA MET A 4 11.45 5.25 18.37
C MET A 4 10.32 6.03 17.68
N HIS A 5 9.71 5.46 16.66
CA HIS A 5 8.61 6.06 15.91
C HIS A 5 7.63 4.99 15.46
N ASP A 6 6.40 5.40 15.20
CA ASP A 6 5.42 4.53 14.59
C ASP A 6 5.79 4.25 13.13
N PRO A 7 5.53 3.04 12.63
CA PRO A 7 5.71 2.72 11.21
C PRO A 7 4.88 3.64 10.31
N ILE A 8 5.44 3.98 9.15
CA ILE A 8 4.72 4.74 8.12
C ILE A 8 3.67 3.82 7.47
N LYS A 9 2.39 4.11 7.70
CA LYS A 9 1.28 3.34 7.12
C LYS A 9 1.16 3.60 5.62
N GLN A 10 1.06 2.52 4.85
CA GLN A 10 0.94 2.52 3.39
C GLN A 10 -0.51 2.28 2.96
N ASP A 11 -1.42 3.16 3.38
CA ASP A 11 -2.85 3.04 3.06
C ASP A 11 -3.16 3.53 1.64
N ALA A 12 -4.14 2.89 0.99
CA ALA A 12 -4.61 3.26 -0.34
C ALA A 12 -6.13 3.37 -0.37
N VAL A 13 -6.63 4.49 -0.91
CA VAL A 13 -8.07 4.74 -1.10
C VAL A 13 -8.37 5.10 -2.54
N ILE A 14 -9.54 4.66 -3.02
CA ILE A 14 -10.07 5.07 -4.33
C ILE A 14 -10.91 6.32 -4.13
N LEU A 15 -10.56 7.39 -4.85
CA LEU A 15 -11.34 8.63 -4.83
C LEU A 15 -12.73 8.42 -5.45
N ASN A 16 -13.72 9.22 -5.06
CA ASN A 16 -15.09 9.13 -5.56
C ASN A 16 -15.21 9.15 -7.10
N LYS A 17 -14.36 9.94 -7.77
CA LYS A 17 -14.30 10.01 -9.24
C LYS A 17 -13.85 8.68 -9.88
N GLY A 18 -13.09 7.86 -9.15
CA GLY A 18 -12.56 6.58 -9.60
C GLY A 18 -13.27 5.36 -9.02
N LYS A 19 -14.38 5.52 -8.28
CA LYS A 19 -15.06 4.43 -7.56
C LYS A 19 -15.44 3.23 -8.44
N ASP A 20 -15.77 3.49 -9.69
CA ASP A 20 -16.20 2.47 -10.66
C ASP A 20 -15.08 2.10 -11.65
N SER A 21 -13.88 2.67 -11.50
CA SER A 21 -12.73 2.35 -12.34
C SER A 21 -12.20 0.95 -12.03
N ALA A 22 -12.33 0.04 -13.00
CA ALA A 22 -11.74 -1.29 -12.93
C ALA A 22 -10.21 -1.23 -12.72
N ALA A 23 -9.54 -0.27 -13.36
CA ALA A 23 -8.10 -0.08 -13.19
C ALA A 23 -7.73 0.38 -11.78
N ALA A 24 -8.53 1.26 -11.16
CA ALA A 24 -8.28 1.69 -9.78
C ALA A 24 -8.45 0.52 -8.79
N LYS A 25 -9.48 -0.32 -8.99
CA LYS A 25 -9.71 -1.53 -8.19
C LYS A 25 -8.56 -2.52 -8.34
N ALA A 26 -8.14 -2.82 -9.56
CA ALA A 26 -7.02 -3.71 -9.84
C ALA A 26 -5.70 -3.23 -9.23
N LEU A 27 -5.45 -1.91 -9.22
CA LEU A 27 -4.26 -1.34 -8.58
C LEU A 27 -4.30 -1.54 -7.06
N VAL A 28 -5.44 -1.27 -6.41
CA VAL A 28 -5.58 -1.48 -4.96
C VAL A 28 -5.44 -2.96 -4.58
N GLU A 29 -5.97 -3.86 -5.40
CA GLU A 29 -5.77 -5.31 -5.22
C GLU A 29 -4.30 -5.71 -5.37
N TYR A 30 -3.60 -5.17 -6.37
CA TYR A 30 -2.17 -5.39 -6.55
C TYR A 30 -1.35 -4.90 -5.36
N LEU A 31 -1.66 -3.71 -4.83
CA LEU A 31 -0.96 -3.13 -3.68
C LEU A 31 -1.08 -3.99 -2.41
N LYS A 32 -2.15 -4.77 -2.27
CA LYS A 32 -2.35 -5.74 -1.18
C LYS A 32 -1.60 -7.07 -1.40
N GLY A 33 -1.08 -7.30 -2.60
CA GLY A 33 -0.45 -8.55 -2.99
C GLY A 33 1.02 -8.70 -2.58
N PRO A 34 1.56 -9.93 -2.62
CA PRO A 34 2.94 -10.22 -2.22
C PRO A 34 3.99 -9.52 -3.10
N LYS A 35 3.66 -9.20 -4.36
CA LYS A 35 4.55 -8.47 -5.27
C LYS A 35 4.77 -7.03 -4.80
N ALA A 36 3.69 -6.30 -4.52
CA ALA A 36 3.79 -4.95 -3.99
C ALA A 36 4.46 -4.93 -2.61
N ALA A 37 4.13 -5.91 -1.75
CA ALA A 37 4.79 -6.10 -0.46
C ALA A 37 6.32 -6.21 -0.57
N ALA A 38 6.83 -6.97 -1.54
CA ALA A 38 8.26 -7.11 -1.77
C ALA A 38 8.92 -5.78 -2.19
N VAL A 39 8.26 -5.02 -3.06
CA VAL A 39 8.74 -3.70 -3.50
C VAL A 39 8.79 -2.72 -2.32
N ILE A 40 7.71 -2.61 -1.54
CA ILE A 40 7.63 -1.74 -0.35
C ILE A 40 8.79 -2.03 0.61
N LYS A 41 9.01 -3.32 0.92
CA LYS A 41 10.10 -3.76 1.80
C LYS A 41 11.49 -3.49 1.23
N SER A 42 11.68 -3.59 -0.09
CA SER A 42 12.98 -3.30 -0.72
C SER A 42 13.43 -1.85 -0.56
N TYR A 43 12.48 -0.92 -0.34
CA TYR A 43 12.76 0.47 -0.04
C TYR A 43 12.85 0.78 1.46
N GLY A 44 12.82 -0.24 2.33
CA GLY A 44 12.94 -0.09 3.78
C GLY A 44 11.64 0.31 4.48
N TYR A 45 10.49 0.25 3.78
CA TYR A 45 9.18 0.46 4.38
C TYR A 45 8.60 -0.84 4.93
N GLU A 46 7.87 -0.70 6.04
CA GLU A 46 7.13 -1.80 6.65
C GLU A 46 5.69 -1.83 6.14
N LEU A 47 5.09 -3.02 6.18
CA LEU A 47 3.64 -3.15 5.99
C LEU A 47 3.02 -3.09 7.38
N ALA A 48 2.07 -2.17 7.57
CA ALA A 48 1.29 -2.15 8.79
C ALA A 48 0.56 -3.49 8.95
N ASN A 49 0.77 -4.15 10.09
CA ASN A 49 0.04 -5.37 10.48
C ASN A 49 -1.41 -5.04 10.84
#